data_AF-A0A1T4KV19-F1
#
_entry.id   AF-A0A1T4KV19-F1
#
_cell.length_a   1.000
_cell.length_b   1.000
_cell.length_c   1.000
_cell.angle_alpha   90.00
_cell.angle_beta   90.00
_cell.angle_gamma   90.00
#
_symmetry.space_group_name_H-M   'P 1'
#
loop_
_entity.id
_entity.type
_entity.pdbx_description
1 polymer ?
#
loop_
_entity_poly.entity_id
_entity_poly.type
_entity_poly.pdbx_seq_one_letter_code
_entity_poly.pdbx_strand_id
1 'polypeptide(L)'
;MSKSSVKCLQALVSAAVFLILVLLPVCLHAEEIVDYDFGYSLDVPEGYSVAEYTPDGMSYRFVHDRLPVSLILKLYADGQFSESSVALSAALDKLSAEYEIDSFLWRNVQSSVASLKMTLGGSSGYSGWAVCTEIPEKNAHLVLVCYADQAKADDCQQFIISTLNSLSIDRGSRYSPGIFTSYAFPSAEKKSVKLKIAGIDVYTEIDADDEAASEFVVACEYAVLTLYAGNEKWKEAWTRYYKCIFRDSYGRLKKTAFDIQAALMPSAKRKNKENPGAAMNEMLLGWVQSFPYERQNQSAKQSDFANLPSVLCGAGSDCDSRSMLMCVLLGNMGIKSNLFISREYSHAVYGADINQPGAKITVNGTDFLLGETTAKDIKPGLIAAEMNDTEKWLPVEFF
;
A
#
# COMPACT_ATOMS: atom_id res chain seq x y z
N MET A 1 -10.53 -46.34 46.31
CA MET A 1 -9.99 -45.67 45.11
C MET A 1 -8.89 -44.71 45.55
N SER A 2 -7.68 -44.92 45.05
CA SER A 2 -6.44 -44.31 45.56
C SER A 2 -6.34 -42.83 45.18
N LYS A 3 -5.78 -42.00 46.08
CA LYS A 3 -5.46 -40.57 45.86
C LYS A 3 -4.57 -40.31 44.63
N SER A 4 -3.99 -41.36 44.03
CA SER A 4 -3.25 -41.32 42.76
C SER A 4 -4.17 -41.09 41.55
N SER A 5 -5.39 -41.62 41.57
CA SER A 5 -6.31 -41.59 40.42
C SER A 5 -6.95 -40.21 40.18
N VAL A 6 -7.00 -39.34 41.20
CA VAL A 6 -7.58 -37.99 41.11
C VAL A 6 -6.59 -36.97 40.52
N LYS A 7 -5.28 -37.14 40.76
CA LYS A 7 -4.24 -36.26 40.20
C LYS A 7 -4.01 -36.48 38.70
N CYS A 8 -4.21 -37.70 38.22
CA CYS A 8 -4.08 -38.01 36.79
C CYS A 8 -5.22 -37.38 35.96
N LEU A 9 -6.43 -37.30 36.53
CA LEU A 9 -7.59 -36.70 35.85
C LEU A 9 -7.51 -35.17 35.81
N GLN A 10 -6.97 -34.51 36.84
CA GLN A 10 -6.74 -33.06 36.82
C GLN A 10 -5.60 -32.64 35.89
N ALA A 11 -4.56 -33.47 35.73
CA ALA A 11 -3.50 -33.23 34.74
C ALA A 11 -4.00 -33.37 33.29
N LEU A 12 -4.92 -34.30 33.03
CA LEU A 12 -5.53 -34.49 31.71
C LEU A 12 -6.50 -33.37 31.33
N VAL A 13 -7.22 -32.78 32.29
CA VAL A 13 -8.13 -31.64 32.02
C VAL A 13 -7.35 -30.33 31.84
N SER A 14 -6.25 -30.11 32.57
CA SER A 14 -5.39 -28.93 32.33
C SER A 14 -4.57 -29.02 31.04
N ALA A 15 -4.20 -30.23 30.58
CA ALA A 15 -3.56 -30.42 29.28
C ALA A 15 -4.55 -30.25 28.11
N ALA A 16 -5.84 -30.55 28.31
CA ALA A 16 -6.86 -30.36 27.29
C ALA A 16 -7.31 -28.89 27.11
N VAL A 17 -7.11 -28.05 28.13
CA VAL A 17 -7.40 -26.59 28.04
C VAL A 17 -6.21 -25.80 27.46
N PHE A 18 -5.00 -26.36 27.45
CA PHE A 18 -3.81 -25.73 26.87
C PHE A 18 -3.45 -26.21 25.46
N LEU A 19 -4.21 -27.18 24.90
CA LEU A 19 -3.95 -27.79 23.59
C LEU A 19 -5.09 -27.55 22.57
N ILE A 20 -5.87 -26.48 22.73
CA ILE A 20 -6.91 -26.04 21.77
C ILE A 20 -6.62 -24.61 21.25
N LEU A 21 -5.43 -24.06 21.51
CA LEU A 21 -5.04 -22.70 21.07
C LEU A 21 -3.95 -22.67 19.97
N VAL A 22 -3.59 -23.81 19.37
CA VAL A 22 -2.48 -23.90 18.37
C VAL A 22 -2.93 -24.50 17.02
N LEU A 23 -4.23 -24.69 16.77
CA LEU A 23 -4.72 -25.25 15.50
C LEU A 23 -5.88 -24.46 14.89
N LEU A 24 -5.78 -23.14 14.92
CA LEU A 24 -6.39 -22.33 13.88
C LEU A 24 -5.23 -21.81 13.02
N PRO A 25 -5.15 -22.16 11.72
CA PRO A 25 -4.40 -21.34 10.80
C PRO A 25 -5.17 -20.01 10.76
N VAL A 26 -4.73 -19.06 11.57
CA VAL A 26 -5.00 -17.67 11.23
C VAL A 26 -4.26 -17.48 9.91
N CYS A 27 -5.02 -17.48 8.82
CA CYS A 27 -4.55 -16.98 7.53
C CYS A 27 -4.24 -15.49 7.71
N LEU A 28 -3.12 -15.20 8.36
CA LEU A 28 -2.45 -13.91 8.25
C LEU A 28 -1.81 -13.91 6.87
N HIS A 29 -2.63 -13.61 5.87
CA HIS A 29 -2.22 -13.50 4.49
C HIS A 29 -1.90 -12.03 4.19
N ALA A 30 -0.66 -11.71 4.47
CA ALA A 30 0.12 -10.71 3.76
C ALA A 30 1.57 -11.18 3.89
N GLU A 31 2.26 -11.50 2.79
CA GLU A 31 3.71 -11.79 2.79
C GLU A 31 4.52 -10.49 3.06
N GLU A 32 4.14 -9.72 4.08
CA GLU A 32 4.92 -8.59 4.52
C GLU A 32 6.18 -9.11 5.20
N ILE A 33 7.34 -8.87 4.58
CA ILE A 33 8.64 -9.13 5.19
C ILE A 33 8.90 -8.00 6.17
N VAL A 34 9.01 -8.30 7.46
CA VAL A 34 9.25 -7.30 8.52
C VAL A 34 10.50 -7.65 9.30
N ASP A 35 11.34 -6.65 9.52
CA ASP A 35 12.44 -6.72 10.48
C ASP A 35 12.18 -5.67 11.57
N TYR A 36 11.87 -6.14 12.78
CA TYR A 36 11.56 -5.28 13.92
C TYR A 36 12.82 -4.66 14.56
N ASP A 37 13.99 -5.26 14.35
CA ASP A 37 15.25 -4.78 14.93
C ASP A 37 15.78 -3.57 14.15
N PHE A 38 15.65 -3.59 12.82
CA PHE A 38 16.00 -2.49 11.93
C PHE A 38 14.81 -1.57 11.60
N GLY A 39 13.57 -2.04 11.81
CA GLY A 39 12.35 -1.23 11.66
C GLY A 39 11.86 -1.06 10.21
N TYR A 40 12.33 -1.90 9.28
CA TYR A 40 11.86 -1.88 7.89
C TYR A 40 10.80 -2.95 7.61
N SER A 41 10.02 -2.74 6.56
CA SER A 41 9.18 -3.77 5.97
C SER A 41 9.13 -3.73 4.44
N LEU A 42 8.75 -4.84 3.82
CA LEU A 42 8.50 -4.99 2.39
C LEU A 42 7.14 -5.67 2.19
N ASP A 43 6.20 -4.96 1.59
CA ASP A 43 4.92 -5.52 1.15
C ASP A 43 5.10 -6.07 -0.28
N VAL A 44 5.86 -7.15 -0.42
CA VAL A 44 6.20 -7.74 -1.74
C VAL A 44 4.97 -8.40 -2.38
N PRO A 45 4.91 -8.52 -3.72
CA PRO A 45 3.86 -9.31 -4.35
C PRO A 45 3.90 -10.78 -3.90
N GLU A 46 2.73 -11.40 -3.84
CA GLU A 46 2.53 -12.73 -3.26
C GLU A 46 3.22 -13.89 -4.03
N GLY A 47 3.90 -14.79 -3.33
CA GLY A 47 4.56 -15.96 -3.95
C GLY A 47 6.09 -15.98 -3.82
N TYR A 48 6.66 -15.09 -3.00
CA TYR A 48 8.07 -15.17 -2.66
C TYR A 48 8.31 -16.21 -1.56
N SER A 49 9.45 -16.89 -1.64
CA SER A 49 9.94 -17.81 -0.61
C SER A 49 11.43 -17.62 -0.39
N VAL A 50 11.89 -17.81 0.84
CA VAL A 50 13.32 -17.71 1.18
C VAL A 50 14.05 -18.92 0.58
N ALA A 51 14.98 -18.65 -0.35
CA ALA A 51 15.85 -19.66 -0.92
C ALA A 51 17.15 -19.80 -0.14
N GLU A 52 17.77 -18.69 0.25
CA GLU A 52 19.05 -18.66 0.97
C GLU A 52 19.06 -17.52 1.99
N TYR A 53 19.83 -17.68 3.06
CA TYR A 53 20.05 -16.65 4.06
C TYR A 53 21.39 -16.83 4.75
N THR A 54 21.94 -15.75 5.31
CA THR A 54 23.13 -15.82 6.17
C THR A 54 22.71 -16.03 7.64
N PRO A 55 23.46 -16.82 8.44
CA PRO A 55 23.10 -17.11 9.83
C PRO A 55 23.00 -15.88 10.74
N ASP A 56 23.65 -14.78 10.36
CA ASP A 56 23.60 -13.49 11.05
C ASP A 56 22.31 -12.69 10.75
N GLY A 57 21.44 -13.19 9.87
CA GLY A 57 20.21 -12.52 9.46
C GLY A 57 20.43 -11.26 8.61
N MET A 58 21.65 -11.03 8.11
CA MET A 58 21.98 -9.79 7.39
C MET A 58 21.83 -9.90 5.88
N SER A 59 21.54 -11.08 5.34
CA SER A 59 21.38 -11.29 3.90
C SER A 59 20.37 -12.40 3.62
N TYR A 60 19.48 -12.16 2.68
CA TYR A 60 18.47 -13.12 2.22
C TYR A 60 18.40 -13.11 0.70
N ARG A 61 18.14 -14.28 0.11
CA ARG A 61 17.72 -14.43 -1.28
C ARG A 61 16.35 -15.05 -1.29
N PHE A 62 15.40 -14.35 -1.88
CA PHE A 62 14.04 -14.81 -2.14
C PHE A 62 13.89 -15.18 -3.60
N VAL A 63 13.09 -16.21 -3.87
CA VAL A 63 12.70 -16.63 -5.21
C VAL A 63 11.18 -16.68 -5.30
N HIS A 64 10.65 -16.28 -6.45
CA HIS A 64 9.22 -16.41 -6.71
C HIS A 64 8.87 -17.81 -7.21
N ASP A 65 7.75 -18.36 -6.73
CA ASP A 65 7.26 -19.71 -7.05
C ASP A 65 6.79 -19.91 -8.51
N ARG A 66 6.47 -18.84 -9.25
CA ARG A 66 5.84 -18.87 -10.58
C ARG A 66 6.54 -17.98 -11.59
N LEU A 67 7.11 -16.86 -11.14
CA LEU A 67 7.79 -15.91 -12.01
C LEU A 67 9.31 -16.12 -11.93
N PRO A 68 10.06 -15.90 -13.02
CA PRO A 68 11.52 -16.05 -13.03
C PRO A 68 12.21 -14.86 -12.36
N VAL A 69 11.73 -14.42 -11.20
CA VAL A 69 12.20 -13.24 -10.46
C VAL A 69 12.82 -13.67 -9.13
N SER A 70 13.97 -13.09 -8.83
CA SER A 70 14.64 -13.20 -7.53
C SER A 70 14.75 -11.83 -6.88
N LEU A 71 14.75 -11.82 -5.54
CA LEU A 71 15.01 -10.64 -4.72
C LEU A 71 16.15 -10.97 -3.75
N ILE A 72 17.19 -10.14 -3.72
CA ILE A 72 18.23 -10.18 -2.70
C ILE A 72 17.99 -9.01 -1.75
N LEU A 73 18.06 -9.29 -0.46
CA LEU A 73 18.08 -8.31 0.61
C LEU A 73 19.43 -8.39 1.29
N LYS A 74 20.10 -7.25 1.46
CA LYS A 74 21.35 -7.15 2.22
C LYS A 74 21.31 -5.95 3.16
N LEU A 75 21.61 -6.21 4.44
CA LEU A 75 21.84 -5.19 5.44
C LEU A 75 23.35 -5.01 5.66
N TYR A 76 23.75 -3.75 5.75
CA TYR A 76 25.05 -3.30 6.22
C TYR A 76 24.82 -2.45 7.47
N ALA A 77 25.20 -2.96 8.63
CA ALA A 77 25.00 -2.29 9.92
C ALA A 77 26.25 -1.52 10.37
N ASP A 78 26.17 -0.90 11.55
CA ASP A 78 27.30 -0.29 12.28
C ASP A 78 28.07 0.79 11.49
N GLY A 79 27.38 1.50 10.60
CA GLY A 79 27.99 2.58 9.81
C GLY A 79 29.11 2.10 8.88
N GLN A 80 29.05 0.84 8.40
CA GLN A 80 30.05 0.29 7.50
C GLN A 80 30.28 1.16 6.25
N PHE A 81 29.24 1.87 5.80
CA PHE A 81 29.28 2.81 4.70
C PHE A 81 28.70 4.15 5.14
N SER A 82 29.25 5.23 4.59
CA SER A 82 28.74 6.59 4.80
C SER A 82 27.73 7.04 3.75
N GLU A 83 27.66 6.35 2.60
CA GLU A 83 26.82 6.71 1.47
C GLU A 83 26.11 5.49 0.90
N SER A 84 24.84 5.65 0.53
CA SER A 84 24.03 4.57 -0.04
C SER A 84 24.54 4.08 -1.40
N SER A 85 25.17 4.95 -2.19
CA SER A 85 25.78 4.61 -3.48
C SER A 85 26.94 3.64 -3.31
N VAL A 86 27.78 3.85 -2.30
CA VAL A 86 28.94 2.99 -1.96
C VAL A 86 28.49 1.65 -1.39
N ALA A 87 27.45 1.66 -0.55
CA ALA A 87 26.85 0.42 -0.05
C ALA A 87 26.22 -0.41 -1.19
N LEU A 88 25.55 0.25 -2.13
CA LEU A 88 24.95 -0.36 -3.30
C LEU A 88 26.01 -0.94 -4.24
N SER A 89 27.05 -0.17 -4.58
CA SER A 89 28.15 -0.63 -5.44
C SER A 89 28.85 -1.84 -4.82
N ALA A 90 29.13 -1.81 -3.51
CA ALA A 90 29.76 -2.93 -2.81
C ALA A 90 28.92 -4.22 -2.84
N ALA A 91 27.58 -4.11 -2.87
CA ALA A 91 26.70 -5.27 -3.05
C ALA A 91 26.71 -5.78 -4.50
N LEU A 92 26.64 -4.88 -5.48
CA LEU A 92 26.60 -5.23 -6.91
C LEU A 92 27.94 -5.78 -7.42
N ASP A 93 29.07 -5.29 -6.91
CA ASP A 93 30.41 -5.80 -7.23
C ASP A 93 30.58 -7.27 -6.81
N LYS A 94 30.01 -7.66 -5.66
CA LYS A 94 30.01 -9.08 -5.22
C LYS A 94 29.23 -9.99 -6.15
N LEU A 95 28.26 -9.44 -6.89
CA LEU A 95 27.49 -10.15 -7.90
C LEU A 95 28.17 -10.09 -9.28
N SER A 96 29.32 -9.42 -9.39
CA SER A 96 29.99 -9.15 -10.67
C SER A 96 29.03 -8.52 -11.69
N ALA A 97 28.18 -7.61 -11.22
CA ALA A 97 27.20 -6.92 -12.04
C ALA A 97 27.84 -5.73 -12.78
N GLU A 98 27.35 -5.47 -13.99
CA GLU A 98 27.49 -4.20 -14.70
C GLU A 98 26.30 -3.31 -14.30
N TYR A 99 26.56 -2.07 -13.89
CA TYR A 99 25.53 -1.18 -13.37
C TYR A 99 25.83 0.30 -13.59
N GLU A 100 24.77 1.10 -13.50
CA GLU A 100 24.82 2.57 -13.41
C GLU A 100 24.01 2.99 -12.18
N ILE A 101 24.63 3.77 -11.28
CA ILE A 101 24.01 4.21 -10.02
C ILE A 101 23.65 5.69 -10.13
N ASP A 102 22.40 6.00 -9.76
CA ASP A 102 21.95 7.35 -9.47
C ASP A 102 21.66 7.50 -7.98
N SER A 103 22.02 8.67 -7.43
CA SER A 103 21.75 9.05 -6.04
C SER A 103 20.65 10.10 -5.97
N PHE A 104 19.76 9.99 -4.99
CA PHE A 104 18.65 10.92 -4.77
C PHE A 104 18.26 10.96 -3.30
N LEU A 105 17.35 11.87 -2.94
CA LEU A 105 16.77 11.93 -1.60
C LEU A 105 15.38 11.31 -1.60
N TRP A 106 15.20 10.22 -0.85
CA TRP A 106 13.89 9.67 -0.57
C TRP A 106 13.49 10.04 0.85
N ARG A 107 12.45 10.86 1.01
CA ARG A 107 11.99 11.35 2.34
C ARG A 107 13.11 12.01 3.15
N ASN A 108 13.97 12.77 2.49
CA ASN A 108 15.17 13.40 3.05
C ASN A 108 16.25 12.43 3.55
N VAL A 109 16.19 11.17 3.12
CA VAL A 109 17.22 10.15 3.38
C VAL A 109 18.01 9.91 2.10
N GLN A 110 19.33 9.77 2.21
CA GLN A 110 20.18 9.49 1.06
C GLN A 110 19.89 8.08 0.53
N SER A 111 19.46 8.02 -0.72
CA SER A 111 19.10 6.78 -1.40
C SER A 111 19.78 6.70 -2.75
N SER A 112 19.92 5.48 -3.25
CA SER A 112 20.51 5.19 -4.54
C SER A 112 19.68 4.15 -5.27
N VAL A 113 19.66 4.22 -6.60
CA VAL A 113 19.04 3.24 -7.48
C VAL A 113 20.05 2.84 -8.55
N ALA A 114 19.97 1.61 -9.02
CA ALA A 114 20.77 1.15 -10.13
C ALA A 114 19.98 0.26 -11.07
N SER A 115 20.16 0.44 -12.37
CA SER A 115 19.90 -0.63 -13.33
C SER A 115 21.11 -1.56 -13.36
N LEU A 116 20.88 -2.85 -13.59
CA LEU A 116 21.96 -3.83 -13.54
C LEU A 116 21.81 -4.96 -14.54
N LYS A 117 22.95 -5.50 -14.95
CA LYS A 117 23.11 -6.76 -15.68
C LYS A 117 24.15 -7.61 -14.98
N MET A 118 23.93 -8.91 -14.86
CA MET A 118 24.90 -9.82 -14.25
C MET A 118 24.88 -11.19 -14.93
N THR A 119 25.97 -11.94 -14.83
CA THR A 119 26.03 -13.33 -15.28
C THR A 119 26.31 -14.22 -14.09
N LEU A 120 25.39 -15.13 -13.76
CA LEU A 120 25.59 -16.11 -12.69
C LEU A 120 25.62 -17.52 -13.30
N GLY A 121 26.63 -18.31 -12.94
CA GLY A 121 26.65 -19.77 -13.19
C GLY A 121 26.57 -20.22 -14.65
N GLY A 122 27.01 -19.41 -15.62
CA GLY A 122 27.00 -19.78 -17.06
C GLY A 122 25.63 -19.65 -17.75
N SER A 123 24.67 -18.94 -17.12
CA SER A 123 23.38 -18.56 -17.71
C SER A 123 23.52 -17.52 -18.83
N SER A 124 22.43 -17.31 -19.59
CA SER A 124 22.28 -16.26 -20.62
C SER A 124 22.29 -14.83 -20.09
N GLY A 125 22.52 -14.64 -18.79
CA GLY A 125 22.52 -13.35 -18.11
C GLY A 125 21.22 -13.08 -17.35
N TYR A 126 21.31 -12.16 -16.40
CA TYR A 126 20.21 -11.62 -15.60
C TYR A 126 20.21 -10.11 -15.71
N SER A 127 19.03 -9.49 -15.62
CA SER A 127 18.91 -8.05 -15.54
C SER A 127 17.79 -7.63 -14.61
N GLY A 128 17.90 -6.42 -14.08
CA GLY A 128 16.92 -5.90 -13.14
C GLY A 128 17.31 -4.54 -12.58
N TRP A 129 16.84 -4.31 -11.36
CA TRP A 129 17.02 -3.05 -10.64
C TRP A 129 17.47 -3.32 -9.22
N ALA A 130 18.18 -2.36 -8.65
CA ALA A 130 18.55 -2.37 -7.26
C ALA A 130 18.29 -0.99 -6.63
N VAL A 131 17.98 -0.99 -5.34
CA VAL A 131 17.89 0.23 -4.54
C VAL A 131 18.68 0.08 -3.26
N CYS A 132 19.23 1.18 -2.77
CA CYS A 132 19.80 1.27 -1.44
C CYS A 132 19.28 2.51 -0.74
N THR A 133 19.01 2.40 0.55
CA THR A 133 18.69 3.53 1.40
C THR A 133 19.29 3.34 2.78
N GLU A 134 19.65 4.46 3.40
CA GLU A 134 19.98 4.48 4.81
C GLU A 134 18.72 4.18 5.66
N ILE A 135 18.94 3.53 6.80
CA ILE A 135 18.02 3.44 7.94
C ILE A 135 18.66 4.30 9.05
N PRO A 136 18.32 5.61 9.12
CA PRO A 136 19.09 6.57 9.92
C PRO A 136 19.14 6.23 11.41
N GLU A 137 18.02 5.75 11.98
CA GLU A 137 17.94 5.38 13.40
C GLU A 137 18.86 4.22 13.79
N LYS A 138 19.34 3.46 12.80
CA LYS A 138 20.17 2.26 12.98
C LYS A 138 21.58 2.42 12.44
N ASN A 139 21.90 3.58 11.84
CA ASN A 139 23.16 3.81 11.15
C ASN A 139 23.50 2.63 10.20
N ALA A 140 22.50 2.22 9.41
CA ALA A 140 22.56 1.03 8.58
C ALA A 140 22.12 1.35 7.15
N HIS A 141 22.55 0.54 6.20
CA HIS A 141 22.12 0.60 4.81
C HIS A 141 21.40 -0.69 4.43
N LEU A 142 20.20 -0.54 3.87
CA LEU A 142 19.42 -1.63 3.31
C LEU A 142 19.54 -1.60 1.79
N VAL A 143 20.04 -2.70 1.23
CA VAL A 143 20.16 -2.92 -0.21
C VAL A 143 19.15 -3.97 -0.64
N LEU A 144 18.40 -3.66 -1.69
CA LEU A 144 17.52 -4.60 -2.37
C LEU A 144 17.97 -4.73 -3.82
N VAL A 145 18.11 -5.96 -4.31
CA VAL A 145 18.43 -6.26 -5.72
C VAL A 145 17.37 -7.19 -6.26
N CYS A 146 16.55 -6.75 -7.20
CA CYS A 146 15.51 -7.56 -7.80
C CYS A 146 15.75 -7.73 -9.30
N TYR A 147 15.80 -8.98 -9.76
CA TYR A 147 16.24 -9.32 -11.10
C TYR A 147 15.52 -10.55 -11.64
N ALA A 148 15.53 -10.69 -12.96
CA ALA A 148 15.03 -11.84 -13.67
C ALA A 148 16.04 -12.30 -14.74
N ASP A 149 15.79 -13.48 -15.33
CA ASP A 149 16.51 -13.90 -16.54
C ASP A 149 16.44 -12.79 -17.60
N GLN A 150 17.55 -12.47 -18.25
CA GLN A 150 17.64 -11.35 -19.19
C GLN A 150 16.62 -11.46 -20.33
N ALA A 151 16.26 -12.68 -20.77
CA ALA A 151 15.25 -12.90 -21.79
C ALA A 151 13.80 -12.64 -21.31
N LYS A 152 13.60 -12.46 -20.00
CA LYS A 152 12.32 -12.25 -19.33
C LYS A 152 12.25 -10.97 -18.50
N ALA A 153 13.34 -10.24 -18.37
CA ALA A 153 13.40 -9.07 -17.51
C ALA A 153 12.42 -7.96 -17.93
N ASP A 154 12.25 -7.73 -19.23
CA ASP A 154 11.28 -6.74 -19.74
C ASP A 154 9.84 -7.17 -19.40
N ASP A 155 9.51 -8.45 -19.56
CA ASP A 155 8.20 -9.02 -19.18
C ASP A 155 7.94 -8.90 -17.66
N CYS A 156 9.00 -8.96 -16.85
CA CYS A 156 8.95 -8.89 -15.39
C CYS A 156 9.17 -7.47 -14.84
N GLN A 157 9.36 -6.45 -15.68
CA GLN A 157 9.83 -5.14 -15.23
C GLN A 157 8.89 -4.50 -14.19
N GLN A 158 7.57 -4.51 -14.45
CA GLN A 158 6.59 -3.96 -13.51
C GLN A 158 6.57 -4.72 -12.18
N PHE A 159 6.78 -6.04 -12.23
CA PHE A 159 6.88 -6.87 -11.03
C PHE A 159 8.12 -6.54 -10.20
N ILE A 160 9.28 -6.40 -10.86
CA ILE A 160 10.54 -5.98 -10.24
C ILE A 160 10.38 -4.60 -9.58
N ILE A 161 9.82 -3.63 -10.31
CA ILE A 161 9.59 -2.28 -9.79
C ILE A 161 8.64 -2.31 -8.59
N SER A 162 7.50 -3.00 -8.68
CA SER A 162 6.56 -3.11 -7.56
C SER A 162 7.20 -3.71 -6.31
N THR A 163 8.02 -4.76 -6.47
CA THR A 163 8.76 -5.39 -5.37
C THR A 163 9.72 -4.40 -4.71
N LEU A 164 10.52 -3.66 -5.47
CA LEU A 164 11.46 -2.69 -4.89
C LEU A 164 10.75 -1.48 -4.29
N ASN A 165 9.68 -1.03 -4.95
CA ASN A 165 8.93 0.13 -4.52
C ASN A 165 8.19 -0.12 -3.20
N SER A 166 7.90 -1.38 -2.84
CA SER A 166 7.17 -1.75 -1.60
C SER A 166 7.93 -1.46 -0.31
N LEU A 167 9.23 -1.14 -0.40
CA LEU A 167 10.08 -0.83 0.74
C LEU A 167 9.49 0.26 1.63
N SER A 168 9.49 -0.02 2.93
CA SER A 168 9.22 0.92 4.01
C SER A 168 10.37 0.85 5.01
N ILE A 169 11.01 1.97 5.33
CA ILE A 169 12.15 2.06 6.27
C ILE A 169 11.77 2.58 7.66
N ASP A 170 10.54 3.08 7.79
CA ASP A 170 9.95 3.52 9.05
C ASP A 170 8.42 3.60 8.90
N ARG A 171 7.72 3.94 10.00
CA ARG A 171 6.26 4.08 9.98
C ARG A 171 5.76 5.14 9.00
N GLY A 172 6.50 6.23 8.81
CA GLY A 172 6.11 7.30 7.90
C GLY A 172 6.24 6.92 6.43
N SER A 173 7.15 6.01 6.07
CA SER A 173 7.32 5.52 4.69
C SER A 173 6.12 4.72 4.18
N ARG A 174 5.31 4.17 5.09
CA ARG A 174 4.02 3.53 4.80
C ARG A 174 2.93 4.51 4.34
N TYR A 175 3.19 5.82 4.40
CA TYR A 175 2.24 6.86 4.04
C TYR A 175 2.85 7.88 3.06
N SER A 176 3.79 7.42 2.25
CA SER A 176 4.47 8.23 1.23
C SER A 176 4.76 7.41 -0.02
N PRO A 177 4.98 8.07 -1.17
CA PRO A 177 5.46 7.39 -2.38
C PRO A 177 6.67 6.51 -2.10
N GLY A 178 6.70 5.35 -2.77
CA GLY A 178 7.78 4.37 -2.62
C GLY A 178 9.09 4.87 -3.24
N ILE A 179 10.19 4.24 -2.84
CA ILE A 179 11.55 4.65 -3.20
C ILE A 179 11.77 4.78 -4.72
N PHE A 180 11.23 3.85 -5.52
CA PHE A 180 11.42 3.85 -6.96
C PHE A 180 10.57 4.92 -7.65
N THR A 181 9.32 5.08 -7.21
CA THR A 181 8.44 6.15 -7.71
C THR A 181 8.99 7.53 -7.36
N SER A 182 9.56 7.72 -6.17
CA SER A 182 10.20 8.99 -5.78
C SER A 182 11.46 9.31 -6.59
N TYR A 183 12.20 8.29 -7.03
CA TYR A 183 13.31 8.47 -7.97
C TYR A 183 12.82 8.87 -9.36
N ALA A 184 11.84 8.13 -9.89
CA ALA A 184 11.35 8.36 -11.25
C ALA A 184 10.59 9.69 -11.41
N PHE A 185 9.97 10.16 -10.33
CA PHE A 185 9.18 11.40 -10.27
C PHE A 185 9.64 12.24 -9.07
N PRO A 186 10.81 12.89 -9.17
CA PRO A 186 11.28 13.81 -8.13
C PRO A 186 10.32 15.01 -8.03
N SER A 187 10.31 15.69 -6.88
CA SER A 187 9.38 16.82 -6.68
C SER A 187 9.62 17.91 -7.73
N ALA A 188 8.56 18.28 -8.45
CA ALA A 188 8.56 19.33 -9.45
C ALA A 188 7.88 20.60 -8.91
N GLU A 189 7.57 21.51 -9.83
CA GLU A 189 6.84 22.74 -9.52
C GLU A 189 5.44 22.44 -8.94
N LYS A 190 4.95 23.31 -8.06
CA LYS A 190 3.61 23.17 -7.49
C LYS A 190 2.56 23.80 -8.40
N LYS A 191 1.51 23.03 -8.71
CA LYS A 191 0.33 23.45 -9.45
C LYS A 191 -0.78 23.80 -8.47
N SER A 192 -1.29 25.03 -8.54
CA SER A 192 -2.45 25.45 -7.73
C SER A 192 -3.73 24.77 -8.21
N VAL A 193 -4.54 24.31 -7.25
CA VAL A 193 -5.83 23.66 -7.49
C VAL A 193 -6.91 24.39 -6.70
N LYS A 194 -8.01 24.71 -7.36
CA LYS A 194 -9.22 25.29 -6.73
C LYS A 194 -10.32 24.23 -6.69
N LEU A 195 -10.74 23.87 -5.49
CA LEU A 195 -11.84 22.93 -5.24
C LEU A 195 -13.07 23.69 -4.75
N LYS A 196 -14.26 23.17 -5.03
CA LYS A 196 -15.52 23.68 -4.47
C LYS A 196 -16.24 22.57 -3.72
N ILE A 197 -16.19 22.60 -2.40
CA ILE A 197 -16.67 21.53 -1.52
C ILE A 197 -17.76 22.08 -0.61
N ALA A 198 -18.97 21.51 -0.66
CA ALA A 198 -20.13 21.99 0.10
C ALA A 198 -20.37 23.52 -0.03
N GLY A 199 -20.15 24.06 -1.23
CA GLY A 199 -20.28 25.49 -1.52
C GLY A 199 -19.12 26.38 -1.06
N ILE A 200 -18.05 25.80 -0.50
CA ILE A 200 -16.87 26.50 0.00
C ILE A 200 -15.72 26.34 -1.00
N ASP A 201 -15.10 27.45 -1.38
CA ASP A 201 -13.88 27.44 -2.19
C ASP A 201 -12.69 27.01 -1.31
N VAL A 202 -11.95 25.99 -1.74
CA VAL A 202 -10.70 25.54 -1.13
C VAL A 202 -9.58 25.73 -2.15
N TYR A 203 -8.49 26.35 -1.71
CA TYR A 203 -7.29 26.54 -2.52
C TYR A 203 -6.19 25.66 -1.96
N THR A 204 -5.59 24.83 -2.81
CA THR A 204 -4.50 23.94 -2.45
C THR A 204 -3.50 23.86 -3.60
N GLU A 205 -2.49 23.01 -3.45
CA GLU A 205 -1.53 22.72 -4.50
C GLU A 205 -1.17 21.24 -4.49
N ILE A 206 -0.80 20.74 -5.67
CA ILE A 206 -0.23 19.41 -5.89
C ILE A 206 1.08 19.58 -6.66
N ASP A 207 1.94 18.57 -6.65
CA ASP A 207 3.11 18.55 -7.53
C ASP A 207 2.66 18.44 -9.01
N ALA A 208 3.36 19.11 -9.92
CA ALA A 208 3.02 19.08 -11.35
C ALA A 208 3.05 17.65 -11.92
N ASP A 209 3.91 16.79 -11.37
CA ASP A 209 4.08 15.41 -11.82
C ASP A 209 3.24 14.40 -11.00
N ASP A 210 2.45 14.85 -10.01
CA ASP A 210 1.67 13.95 -9.14
C ASP A 210 0.67 13.07 -9.94
N GLU A 211 0.05 13.63 -10.99
CA GLU A 211 -0.87 12.89 -11.86
C GLU A 211 -0.14 11.74 -12.58
N ALA A 212 1.02 12.02 -13.20
CA ALA A 212 1.80 11.04 -13.93
C ALA A 212 2.44 9.98 -13.00
N ALA A 213 2.93 10.42 -11.84
CA ALA A 213 3.55 9.54 -10.87
C ALA A 213 2.54 8.59 -10.21
N SER A 214 1.34 9.08 -9.91
CA SER A 214 0.26 8.26 -9.38
C SER A 214 -0.27 7.27 -10.44
N GLU A 215 -0.39 7.70 -11.70
CA GLU A 215 -0.72 6.82 -12.83
C GLU A 215 0.31 5.70 -13.02
N PHE A 216 1.61 6.02 -12.89
CA PHE A 216 2.67 5.03 -12.94
C PHE A 216 2.49 3.93 -11.88
N VAL A 217 2.14 4.30 -10.64
CA VAL A 217 1.87 3.32 -9.57
C VAL A 217 0.63 2.50 -9.89
N VAL A 218 -0.48 3.12 -10.29
CA VAL A 218 -1.71 2.41 -10.66
C VAL A 218 -1.44 1.39 -11.77
N ALA A 219 -0.74 1.80 -12.84
CA ALA A 219 -0.42 0.92 -13.97
C ALA A 219 0.52 -0.22 -13.56
N CYS A 220 1.56 0.07 -12.78
CA CYS A 220 2.51 -0.93 -12.28
C CYS A 220 1.80 -1.99 -11.42
N GLU A 221 1.00 -1.55 -10.46
CA GLU A 221 0.30 -2.44 -9.54
C GLU A 221 -0.82 -3.21 -10.24
N TYR A 222 -1.48 -2.62 -11.23
CA TYR A 222 -2.46 -3.33 -12.05
C TYR A 222 -1.79 -4.44 -12.88
N ALA A 223 -0.63 -4.16 -13.50
CA ALA A 223 0.14 -5.16 -14.22
C ALA A 223 0.49 -6.35 -13.31
N VAL A 224 0.90 -6.09 -12.07
CA VAL A 224 1.15 -7.14 -11.07
C VAL A 224 -0.14 -7.90 -10.71
N LEU A 225 -1.23 -7.20 -10.40
CA LEU A 225 -2.52 -7.81 -10.04
C LEU A 225 -3.01 -8.79 -11.12
N THR A 226 -2.88 -8.44 -12.40
CA THR A 226 -3.36 -9.28 -13.50
C THR A 226 -2.64 -10.64 -13.58
N LEU A 227 -1.42 -10.77 -13.04
CA LEU A 227 -0.69 -12.05 -12.93
C LEU A 227 -1.32 -13.03 -11.92
N TYR A 228 -2.26 -12.56 -11.10
CA TYR A 228 -3.02 -13.35 -10.14
C TYR A 228 -4.45 -13.65 -10.61
N ALA A 229 -4.81 -13.31 -11.85
CA ALA A 229 -6.08 -13.71 -12.43
C ALA A 229 -6.20 -15.25 -12.43
N GLY A 230 -7.18 -15.77 -11.70
CA GLY A 230 -7.39 -17.22 -11.54
C GLY A 230 -6.39 -17.93 -10.61
N ASN A 231 -5.51 -17.19 -9.93
CA ASN A 231 -4.64 -17.73 -8.90
C ASN A 231 -5.37 -17.79 -7.54
N GLU A 232 -4.95 -18.68 -6.62
CA GLU A 232 -5.54 -18.78 -5.29
C GLU A 232 -5.31 -17.53 -4.42
N LYS A 233 -4.17 -16.85 -4.62
CA LYS A 233 -3.77 -15.63 -3.90
C LYS A 233 -4.36 -14.34 -4.48
N TRP A 234 -5.46 -14.45 -5.24
CA TRP A 234 -6.04 -13.30 -5.93
C TRP A 234 -6.57 -12.24 -4.96
N LYS A 235 -7.04 -12.64 -3.77
CA LYS A 235 -7.58 -11.70 -2.77
C LYS A 235 -6.47 -10.85 -2.18
N GLU A 236 -5.36 -11.49 -1.84
CA GLU A 236 -4.15 -10.90 -1.30
C GLU A 236 -3.54 -9.90 -2.30
N ALA A 237 -3.39 -10.34 -3.56
CA ALA A 237 -2.93 -9.47 -4.64
C ALA A 237 -3.86 -8.26 -4.85
N TRP A 238 -5.18 -8.45 -4.75
CA TRP A 238 -6.15 -7.37 -4.90
C TRP A 238 -6.12 -6.38 -3.74
N THR A 239 -6.00 -6.87 -2.50
CA THR A 239 -5.78 -6.04 -1.32
C THR A 239 -4.48 -5.24 -1.45
N ARG A 240 -3.39 -5.89 -1.88
CA ARG A 240 -2.08 -5.24 -2.07
C ARG A 240 -2.14 -4.14 -3.14
N TYR A 241 -2.80 -4.38 -4.26
CA TYR A 241 -3.02 -3.37 -5.31
C TYR A 241 -3.56 -2.05 -4.73
N TYR A 242 -4.61 -2.14 -3.90
CA TYR A 242 -5.18 -0.96 -3.26
C TYR A 242 -4.31 -0.37 -2.14
N LYS A 243 -3.63 -1.21 -1.34
CA LYS A 243 -2.68 -0.74 -0.31
C LYS A 243 -1.54 0.08 -0.93
N CYS A 244 -0.99 -0.35 -2.06
CA CYS A 244 0.08 0.36 -2.76
C CYS A 244 -0.38 1.72 -3.30
N ILE A 245 -1.58 1.78 -3.89
CA ILE A 245 -2.18 3.03 -4.37
C ILE A 245 -2.49 3.99 -3.20
N PHE A 246 -3.03 3.47 -2.10
CA PHE A 246 -3.27 4.25 -0.89
C PHE A 246 -1.97 4.86 -0.36
N ARG A 247 -0.92 4.05 -0.22
CA ARG A 247 0.40 4.48 0.25
C ARG A 247 0.95 5.65 -0.56
N ASP A 248 0.93 5.52 -1.89
CA ASP A 248 1.42 6.56 -2.79
C ASP A 248 0.58 7.84 -2.67
N SER A 249 -0.74 7.70 -2.75
CA SER A 249 -1.66 8.83 -2.74
C SER A 249 -1.72 9.55 -1.39
N TYR A 250 -1.52 8.85 -0.27
CA TYR A 250 -1.61 9.44 1.06
C TYR A 250 -0.63 10.61 1.22
N GLY A 251 0.62 10.40 0.80
CA GLY A 251 1.67 11.42 0.89
C GLY A 251 1.42 12.59 -0.07
N ARG A 252 1.05 12.30 -1.33
CA ARG A 252 0.78 13.32 -2.36
C ARG A 252 -0.37 14.23 -1.96
N LEU A 253 -1.44 13.67 -1.41
CA LEU A 253 -2.65 14.41 -1.07
C LEU A 253 -2.66 14.97 0.35
N LYS A 254 -1.56 14.84 1.10
CA LYS A 254 -1.46 15.32 2.49
C LYS A 254 -1.77 16.82 2.60
N LYS A 255 -1.19 17.65 1.74
CA LYS A 255 -1.44 19.10 1.73
C LYS A 255 -2.89 19.41 1.34
N THR A 256 -3.41 18.74 0.31
CA THR A 256 -4.81 18.86 -0.09
C THR A 256 -5.76 18.51 1.05
N ALA A 257 -5.56 17.40 1.75
CA ALA A 257 -6.38 17.00 2.89
C ALA A 257 -6.31 18.04 4.03
N PHE A 258 -5.14 18.57 4.34
CA PHE A 258 -4.98 19.63 5.33
C PHE A 258 -5.74 20.91 4.95
N ASP A 259 -5.58 21.39 3.72
CA ASP A 259 -6.23 22.63 3.25
C ASP A 259 -7.76 22.47 3.21
N ILE A 260 -8.26 21.31 2.77
CA ILE A 260 -9.68 20.95 2.83
C ILE A 260 -10.17 20.96 4.28
N GLN A 261 -9.46 20.29 5.19
CA GLN A 261 -9.86 20.23 6.60
C GLN A 261 -9.92 21.64 7.19
N ALA A 262 -8.90 22.46 6.96
CA ALA A 262 -8.82 23.83 7.46
C ALA A 262 -9.99 24.69 6.96
N ALA A 263 -10.34 24.59 5.68
CA ALA A 263 -11.42 25.37 5.07
C ALA A 263 -12.81 24.92 5.55
N LEU A 264 -13.05 23.60 5.67
CA LEU A 264 -14.37 23.05 5.96
C LEU A 264 -14.68 22.94 7.46
N MET A 265 -13.66 22.81 8.32
CA MET A 265 -13.84 22.59 9.76
C MET A 265 -14.76 23.62 10.45
N PRO A 266 -14.72 24.93 10.14
CA PRO A 266 -15.66 25.88 10.72
C PRO A 266 -17.13 25.55 10.40
N SER A 267 -17.40 25.12 9.16
CA SER A 267 -18.74 24.71 8.73
C SER A 267 -19.14 23.37 9.33
N ALA A 268 -18.21 22.41 9.40
CA ALA A 268 -18.44 21.12 10.03
C ALA A 268 -18.81 21.27 11.52
N LYS A 269 -18.09 22.11 12.26
CA LYS A 269 -18.39 22.44 13.67
C LYS A 269 -19.75 23.11 13.88
N ARG A 270 -20.19 23.95 12.92
CA ARG A 270 -21.55 24.54 12.96
C ARG A 270 -22.64 23.51 12.67
N LYS A 271 -22.38 22.59 11.74
CA LYS A 271 -23.33 21.55 11.34
C LYS A 271 -23.50 20.49 12.42
N ASN A 272 -22.41 20.06 13.05
CA ASN A 272 -22.42 19.12 14.16
C ASN A 272 -21.31 19.45 15.15
N LYS A 273 -21.68 20.12 16.25
CA LYS A 273 -20.73 20.55 17.29
C LYS A 273 -20.17 19.37 18.08
N GLU A 274 -20.99 18.33 18.30
CA GLU A 274 -20.65 17.15 19.09
C GLU A 274 -19.76 16.18 18.32
N ASN A 275 -20.00 16.06 17.00
CA ASN A 275 -19.18 15.24 16.11
C ASN A 275 -18.86 15.98 14.79
N PRO A 276 -17.89 16.92 14.81
CA PRO A 276 -17.45 17.62 13.60
C PRO A 276 -16.85 16.69 12.55
N GLY A 277 -16.25 15.56 12.95
CA GLY A 277 -15.69 14.56 12.03
C GLY A 277 -16.78 13.92 11.15
N ALA A 278 -17.95 13.64 11.73
CA ALA A 278 -19.08 13.14 10.95
C ALA A 278 -19.66 14.17 9.97
N ALA A 279 -19.74 15.44 10.38
CA ALA A 279 -20.14 16.52 9.47
C ALA A 279 -19.12 16.72 8.34
N MET A 280 -17.82 16.63 8.65
CA MET A 280 -16.75 16.64 7.64
C MET A 280 -16.92 15.50 6.65
N ASN A 281 -17.09 14.26 7.14
CA ASN A 281 -17.32 13.08 6.31
C ASN A 281 -18.51 13.25 5.37
N GLU A 282 -19.65 13.74 5.88
CA GLU A 282 -20.85 14.00 5.06
C GLU A 282 -20.61 15.08 3.99
N MET A 283 -19.88 16.15 4.31
CA MET A 283 -19.54 17.21 3.36
C MET A 283 -18.62 16.71 2.24
N LEU A 284 -17.62 15.88 2.58
CA LEU A 284 -16.73 15.25 1.61
C LEU A 284 -17.48 14.25 0.74
N LEU A 285 -18.34 13.42 1.34
CA LEU A 285 -19.14 12.45 0.60
C LEU A 285 -20.01 13.12 -0.47
N GLY A 286 -20.75 14.16 -0.10
CA GLY A 286 -21.59 14.89 -1.06
C GLY A 286 -20.79 15.53 -2.19
N TRP A 287 -19.54 15.93 -1.93
CA TRP A 287 -18.64 16.45 -2.97
C TRP A 287 -18.15 15.34 -3.91
N VAL A 288 -17.69 14.21 -3.38
CA VAL A 288 -17.24 13.07 -4.19
C VAL A 288 -18.39 12.48 -5.04
N GLN A 289 -19.62 12.44 -4.50
CA GLN A 289 -20.82 12.04 -5.24
C GLN A 289 -21.14 12.94 -6.45
N SER A 290 -20.63 14.18 -6.46
CA SER A 290 -20.86 15.13 -7.55
C SER A 290 -19.94 14.92 -8.76
N PHE A 291 -18.90 14.08 -8.63
CA PHE A 291 -17.92 13.87 -9.69
C PHE A 291 -18.53 13.17 -10.91
N PRO A 292 -17.99 13.41 -12.12
CA PRO A 292 -18.37 12.66 -13.31
C PRO A 292 -18.01 11.19 -13.13
N TYR A 293 -18.96 10.29 -13.41
CA TYR A 293 -18.72 8.85 -13.36
C TYR A 293 -18.27 8.37 -14.73
N GLU A 294 -17.01 7.98 -14.84
CA GLU A 294 -16.41 7.50 -16.08
C GLU A 294 -15.46 6.36 -15.74
N ARG A 295 -15.54 5.27 -16.51
CA ARG A 295 -14.60 4.15 -16.41
C ARG A 295 -13.56 4.29 -17.51
N GLN A 296 -12.28 4.19 -17.17
CA GLN A 296 -11.18 4.34 -18.12
C GLN A 296 -10.93 3.09 -18.98
N ASN A 297 -11.96 2.30 -19.28
CA ASN A 297 -11.85 1.00 -19.94
C ASN A 297 -11.60 1.12 -21.45
N GLN A 298 -10.42 1.63 -21.82
CA GLN A 298 -9.99 1.70 -23.22
C GLN A 298 -9.35 0.38 -23.67
N SER A 299 -8.82 -0.44 -22.74
CA SER A 299 -8.31 -1.78 -23.03
C SER A 299 -8.21 -2.66 -21.77
N ALA A 300 -8.18 -3.99 -21.96
CA ALA A 300 -7.95 -4.96 -20.88
C ALA A 300 -6.57 -4.87 -20.21
N LYS A 301 -5.68 -3.98 -20.69
CA LYS A 301 -4.35 -3.75 -20.12
C LYS A 301 -4.28 -2.50 -19.23
N GLN A 302 -5.40 -1.78 -19.09
CA GLN A 302 -5.48 -0.57 -18.29
C GLN A 302 -6.45 -0.78 -17.12
N SER A 303 -6.08 -0.26 -15.96
CA SER A 303 -6.97 -0.25 -14.80
C SER A 303 -8.14 0.71 -15.03
N ASP A 304 -9.33 0.35 -14.57
CA ASP A 304 -10.47 1.28 -14.52
C ASP A 304 -10.28 2.35 -13.42
N PHE A 305 -9.34 2.14 -12.49
CA PHE A 305 -9.05 3.04 -11.37
C PHE A 305 -8.40 4.34 -11.87
N ALA A 306 -9.10 5.46 -11.70
CA ALA A 306 -8.52 6.78 -11.97
C ALA A 306 -7.54 7.23 -10.86
N ASN A 307 -6.34 7.68 -11.22
CA ASN A 307 -5.38 8.20 -10.24
C ASN A 307 -5.94 9.40 -9.46
N LEU A 308 -5.68 9.45 -8.15
CA LEU A 308 -6.39 10.38 -7.26
C LEU A 308 -6.07 11.87 -7.50
N PRO A 309 -4.83 12.27 -7.85
CA PRO A 309 -4.55 13.66 -8.26
C PRO A 309 -5.42 14.12 -9.45
N SER A 310 -5.65 13.24 -10.43
CA SER A 310 -6.53 13.55 -11.56
C SER A 310 -8.00 13.66 -11.13
N VAL A 311 -8.47 12.74 -10.27
CA VAL A 311 -9.84 12.78 -9.73
C VAL A 311 -10.11 14.09 -8.98
N LEU A 312 -9.15 14.56 -8.18
CA LEU A 312 -9.22 15.86 -7.50
C LEU A 312 -9.36 17.03 -8.48
N CYS A 313 -8.69 16.94 -9.63
CA CYS A 313 -8.71 17.97 -10.67
C CYS A 313 -9.94 17.88 -11.60
N GLY A 314 -10.91 17.00 -11.29
CA GLY A 314 -12.18 16.88 -12.02
C GLY A 314 -12.15 15.91 -13.19
N ALA A 315 -11.14 15.03 -13.28
CA ALA A 315 -11.18 13.91 -14.21
C ALA A 315 -12.32 12.94 -13.88
N GLY A 316 -12.73 12.16 -14.88
CA GLY A 316 -13.63 11.03 -14.72
C GLY A 316 -13.14 10.05 -13.64
N SER A 317 -14.07 9.50 -12.86
CA SER A 317 -13.77 8.60 -11.74
C SER A 317 -14.76 7.45 -11.65
N ASP A 318 -14.27 6.32 -11.17
CA ASP A 318 -15.01 5.09 -10.88
C ASP A 318 -15.32 4.94 -9.37
N CYS A 319 -15.96 3.84 -8.96
CA CYS A 319 -16.32 3.61 -7.56
C CYS A 319 -15.10 3.41 -6.64
N ASP A 320 -14.02 2.83 -7.18
CA ASP A 320 -12.84 2.45 -6.44
C ASP A 320 -12.00 3.70 -6.15
N SER A 321 -11.75 4.53 -7.17
CA SER A 321 -10.99 5.78 -7.02
C SER A 321 -11.68 6.79 -6.10
N ARG A 322 -13.01 6.94 -6.19
CA ARG A 322 -13.80 7.80 -5.29
C ARG A 322 -13.73 7.35 -3.84
N SER A 323 -13.90 6.05 -3.61
CA SER A 323 -13.87 5.48 -2.26
C SER A 323 -12.45 5.55 -1.68
N MET A 324 -11.42 5.31 -2.49
CA MET A 324 -10.02 5.48 -2.09
C MET A 324 -9.70 6.94 -1.76
N LEU A 325 -10.20 7.91 -2.54
CA LEU A 325 -10.04 9.33 -2.24
C LEU A 325 -10.62 9.69 -0.87
N MET A 326 -11.80 9.17 -0.54
CA MET A 326 -12.39 9.33 0.80
C MET A 326 -11.47 8.77 1.88
N CYS A 327 -10.93 7.56 1.71
CA CYS A 327 -10.00 6.96 2.66
C CYS A 327 -8.73 7.81 2.85
N VAL A 328 -8.12 8.28 1.77
CA VAL A 328 -6.89 9.10 1.81
C VAL A 328 -7.12 10.44 2.52
N LEU A 329 -8.22 11.13 2.21
CA LEU A 329 -8.56 12.41 2.83
C LEU A 329 -8.87 12.24 4.32
N LEU A 330 -9.74 11.29 4.67
CA LEU A 330 -10.13 11.03 6.05
C LEU A 330 -8.94 10.55 6.90
N GLY A 331 -8.10 9.67 6.34
CA GLY A 331 -6.88 9.20 7.00
C GLY A 331 -5.90 10.32 7.31
N ASN A 332 -5.71 11.28 6.41
CA ASN A 332 -4.90 12.48 6.67
C ASN A 332 -5.54 13.42 7.71
N MET A 333 -6.86 13.38 7.87
CA MET A 333 -7.61 14.15 8.87
C MET A 333 -7.67 13.46 10.25
N GLY A 334 -7.02 12.29 10.40
CA GLY A 334 -7.00 11.51 11.64
C GLY A 334 -8.25 10.66 11.88
N ILE A 335 -9.10 10.47 10.86
CA ILE A 335 -10.25 9.57 10.91
C ILE A 335 -9.82 8.25 10.28
N LYS A 336 -9.79 7.16 11.06
CA LYS A 336 -9.46 5.83 10.55
C LYS A 336 -10.49 5.43 9.49
N SER A 337 -10.03 4.85 8.39
CA SER A 337 -10.88 4.47 7.27
C SER A 337 -10.39 3.19 6.61
N ASN A 338 -11.32 2.41 6.06
CA ASN A 338 -11.03 1.25 5.24
C ASN A 338 -11.72 1.38 3.89
N LEU A 339 -11.11 0.82 2.85
CA LEU A 339 -11.79 0.60 1.58
C LEU A 339 -12.46 -0.78 1.63
N PHE A 340 -13.69 -0.87 1.13
CA PHE A 340 -14.43 -2.12 1.00
C PHE A 340 -14.72 -2.35 -0.48
N ILE A 341 -14.23 -3.46 -1.01
CA ILE A 341 -14.39 -3.84 -2.42
C ILE A 341 -15.20 -5.13 -2.51
N SER A 342 -16.03 -5.25 -3.53
CA SER A 342 -16.84 -6.44 -3.74
C SER A 342 -16.81 -6.86 -5.21
N ARG A 343 -16.40 -8.11 -5.45
CA ARG A 343 -16.48 -8.72 -6.77
C ARG A 343 -17.95 -9.03 -7.12
N GLU A 344 -18.70 -9.49 -6.13
CA GLU A 344 -20.10 -9.88 -6.22
C GLU A 344 -20.99 -8.68 -6.56
N TYR A 345 -20.72 -7.53 -5.96
CA TYR A 345 -21.43 -6.29 -6.26
C TYR A 345 -20.80 -5.49 -7.39
N SER A 346 -19.58 -5.85 -7.83
CA SER A 346 -18.80 -5.10 -8.82
C SER A 346 -18.71 -3.61 -8.46
N HIS A 347 -18.44 -3.35 -7.17
CA HIS A 347 -18.57 -2.05 -6.55
C HIS A 347 -17.57 -1.87 -5.40
N ALA A 348 -17.29 -0.61 -5.07
CA ALA A 348 -16.50 -0.24 -3.91
C ALA A 348 -17.16 0.90 -3.12
N VAL A 349 -17.03 0.82 -1.80
CA VAL A 349 -17.44 1.86 -0.86
C VAL A 349 -16.30 2.11 0.13
N TYR A 350 -16.26 3.31 0.70
CA TYR A 350 -15.38 3.57 1.83
C TYR A 350 -16.14 3.32 3.14
N GLY A 351 -15.40 3.04 4.21
CA GLY A 351 -15.94 3.13 5.55
C GLY A 351 -15.04 3.95 6.46
N ALA A 352 -15.66 4.65 7.41
CA ALA A 352 -14.98 5.56 8.33
C ALA A 352 -15.30 5.19 9.79
N ASP A 353 -14.30 5.25 10.67
CA ASP A 353 -14.46 5.09 12.12
C ASP A 353 -15.15 6.31 12.70
N ILE A 354 -16.48 6.32 12.54
CA ILE A 354 -17.36 7.40 12.93
C ILE A 354 -18.56 6.77 13.63
N ASN A 355 -18.71 7.10 14.91
CA ASN A 355 -19.85 6.62 15.69
C ASN A 355 -21.14 7.35 15.30
N GLN A 356 -21.81 6.85 14.26
CA GLN A 356 -23.17 7.23 13.86
C GLN A 356 -24.03 6.00 13.54
N PRO A 357 -25.36 6.12 13.54
CA PRO A 357 -26.25 5.07 13.04
C PRO A 357 -26.08 4.83 11.53
N GLY A 358 -26.38 3.62 11.08
CA GLY A 358 -26.37 3.25 9.66
C GLY A 358 -25.68 1.91 9.40
N ALA A 359 -25.50 1.59 8.13
CA ALA A 359 -24.76 0.42 7.67
C ALA A 359 -23.28 0.51 8.05
N LYS A 360 -22.74 -0.58 8.60
CA LYS A 360 -21.36 -0.68 9.04
C LYS A 360 -20.78 -2.05 8.74
N ILE A 361 -19.46 -2.11 8.60
CA ILE A 361 -18.70 -3.37 8.60
C ILE A 361 -17.66 -3.29 9.71
N THR A 362 -17.62 -4.32 10.56
CA THR A 362 -16.64 -4.43 11.64
C THR A 362 -15.37 -5.10 11.12
N VAL A 363 -14.22 -4.43 11.27
CA VAL A 363 -12.91 -4.98 10.94
C VAL A 363 -11.99 -4.77 12.15
N ASN A 364 -11.41 -5.86 12.66
CA ASN A 364 -10.49 -5.83 13.82
C ASN A 364 -11.05 -5.03 15.01
N GLY A 365 -12.34 -5.23 15.32
CA GLY A 365 -13.03 -4.57 16.43
C GLY A 365 -13.38 -3.09 16.21
N THR A 366 -13.13 -2.53 15.02
CA THR A 366 -13.55 -1.18 14.64
C THR A 366 -14.78 -1.25 13.74
N ASP A 367 -15.84 -0.50 14.06
CA ASP A 367 -17.05 -0.41 13.25
C ASP A 367 -16.94 0.74 12.24
N PHE A 368 -16.76 0.41 10.97
CA PHE A 368 -16.63 1.40 9.91
C PHE A 368 -18.00 1.74 9.33
N LEU A 369 -18.44 2.99 9.49
CA LEU A 369 -19.64 3.53 8.86
C LEU A 369 -19.43 3.66 7.36
N LEU A 370 -20.24 2.96 6.57
CA LEU A 370 -20.10 2.91 5.12
C LEU A 370 -20.58 4.20 4.45
N GLY A 371 -20.01 4.55 3.30
CA GLY A 371 -20.51 5.63 2.45
C GLY A 371 -20.49 5.28 0.97
N GLU A 372 -21.65 5.42 0.33
CA GLU A 372 -21.86 5.21 -1.09
C GLU A 372 -21.40 6.44 -1.89
N THR A 373 -20.41 6.30 -2.77
CA THR A 373 -19.76 7.43 -3.47
C THR A 373 -20.27 7.68 -4.90
N THR A 374 -21.09 6.77 -5.44
CA THR A 374 -21.57 6.85 -6.83
C THR A 374 -23.01 7.36 -6.94
N ALA A 375 -23.87 7.01 -5.99
CA ALA A 375 -25.24 7.51 -5.94
C ALA A 375 -25.28 8.91 -5.31
N LYS A 376 -26.04 9.82 -5.93
CA LYS A 376 -26.16 11.22 -5.48
C LYS A 376 -27.05 11.34 -4.26
N ASP A 377 -26.70 12.30 -3.39
CA ASP A 377 -27.48 12.69 -2.22
C ASP A 377 -27.69 11.55 -1.19
N ILE A 378 -26.82 10.53 -1.23
CA ILE A 378 -26.84 9.43 -0.26
C ILE A 378 -26.02 9.83 0.97
N LYS A 379 -26.64 9.73 2.15
CA LYS A 379 -25.99 10.06 3.41
C LYS A 379 -25.04 8.94 3.86
N PRO A 380 -24.00 9.25 4.67
CA PRO A 380 -23.22 8.22 5.34
C PRO A 380 -24.12 7.26 6.12
N GLY A 381 -23.78 5.97 6.08
CA GLY A 381 -24.56 4.90 6.71
C GLY A 381 -25.75 4.41 5.88
N LEU A 382 -25.96 4.93 4.67
CA LEU A 382 -26.97 4.42 3.74
C LEU A 382 -26.28 3.73 2.56
N ILE A 383 -26.64 2.47 2.34
CA ILE A 383 -26.23 1.66 1.19
C ILE A 383 -27.45 0.97 0.59
N ALA A 384 -27.34 0.52 -0.66
CA ALA A 384 -28.41 -0.22 -1.32
C ALA A 384 -28.71 -1.53 -0.56
N ALA A 385 -29.99 -1.90 -0.44
CA ALA A 385 -30.41 -3.04 0.38
C ALA A 385 -29.85 -4.37 -0.13
N GLU A 386 -29.70 -4.49 -1.45
CA GLU A 386 -29.07 -5.62 -2.14
C GLU A 386 -27.57 -5.78 -1.83
N MET A 387 -26.93 -4.71 -1.35
CA MET A 387 -25.51 -4.64 -1.01
C MET A 387 -25.22 -4.85 0.50
N ASN A 388 -26.25 -5.18 1.28
CA ASN A 388 -26.16 -5.23 2.75
C ASN A 388 -25.54 -6.52 3.32
N ASP A 389 -25.15 -7.48 2.47
CA ASP A 389 -24.47 -8.70 2.91
C ASP A 389 -22.98 -8.41 3.14
N THR A 390 -22.59 -8.26 4.41
CA THR A 390 -21.24 -7.85 4.79
C THR A 390 -20.16 -8.87 4.44
N GLU A 391 -20.52 -10.14 4.22
CA GLU A 391 -19.56 -11.21 3.86
C GLU A 391 -19.07 -11.10 2.41
N LYS A 392 -19.77 -10.34 1.56
CA LYS A 392 -19.41 -10.10 0.15
C LYS A 392 -18.48 -8.90 -0.04
N TRP A 393 -18.10 -8.25 1.05
CA TRP A 393 -17.17 -7.14 1.05
C TRP A 393 -15.81 -7.60 1.55
N LEU A 394 -14.79 -7.45 0.71
CA LEU A 394 -13.41 -7.64 1.09
C LEU A 394 -12.88 -6.32 1.69
N PRO A 395 -12.54 -6.28 2.98
CA PRO A 395 -11.91 -5.10 3.57
C PRO A 395 -10.45 -5.01 3.10
N VAL A 396 -10.07 -3.82 2.63
CA VAL A 396 -8.67 -3.45 2.41
C VAL A 396 -8.22 -2.67 3.64
N GLU A 397 -7.41 -3.32 4.46
CA GLU A 397 -6.78 -2.71 5.62
C GLU A 397 -5.49 -1.98 5.21
N PHE A 398 -5.38 -0.73 5.64
CA PHE A 398 -4.16 0.06 5.52
C PHE A 398 -3.29 -0.10 6.77
N PHE A 399 -2.10 0.50 6.73
CA PHE A 399 -1.02 0.33 7.71
C PHE A 399 -1.31 0.82 9.13
#